data_AF-A0A850BUI6-F1
#
_entry.id   AF-A0A850BUI6-F1
#
_cell.length_a   1.000
_cell.length_b   1.000
_cell.length_c   1.000
_cell.angle_alpha   90.00
_cell.angle_beta   90.00
_cell.angle_gamma   90.00
#
_symmetry.space_group_name_H-M   'P 1'
#
loop_
_entity.id
_entity.type
_entity.pdbx_description
1 polymer ?
#
loop_
_entity_poly.entity_id
_entity_poly.type
_entity_poly.pdbx_seq_one_letter_code
_entity_poly.pdbx_strand_id
1 'polypeptide(L)'
;MNETMLTGAQQKVVDFISKHGEIEATHLKARGLDVRAANNLVKAGLLTATNGVYRLRAVKTQPKEAKAKEAKEAKAKKDAPATVKPAEKAAPAAVTEPATTTDASVAEPSKAGKAAKAGKAAKAEATAKADKPARPEKPAINPTERCLCGCGAEIGPKRRFSIGHDAKLHSLVLRVHRGKAKADEIPTEPTTLEYLKTAPWMTDEIAKAINL
;
A
#
# COMPACT_ATOMS: atom_id res chain seq x y z
N MET A 1 22.95 10.09 21.62
CA MET A 1 22.47 9.32 20.44
C MET A 1 21.35 8.45 20.96
N ASN A 2 20.14 8.56 20.42
CA ASN A 2 19.02 7.74 20.90
C ASN A 2 19.30 6.28 20.50
N GLU A 3 19.68 5.45 21.46
CA GLU A 3 19.61 4.00 21.32
C GLU A 3 18.16 3.65 21.05
N THR A 4 17.84 3.54 19.77
CA THR A 4 16.51 3.12 19.35
C THR A 4 16.46 1.65 19.70
N MET A 5 15.75 1.30 20.77
CA MET A 5 15.55 -0.10 21.17
C MET A 5 14.83 -0.81 20.03
N LEU A 6 15.60 -1.51 19.21
CA LEU A 6 15.10 -2.29 18.09
C LEU A 6 14.32 -3.48 18.63
N THR A 7 13.14 -3.74 18.07
CA THR A 7 12.42 -4.96 18.41
C THR A 7 13.18 -6.19 17.88
N GLY A 8 12.97 -7.36 18.46
CA GLY A 8 13.64 -8.59 17.99
C GLY A 8 13.42 -8.89 16.51
N ALA A 9 12.26 -8.52 15.96
CA ALA A 9 12.00 -8.64 14.51
C ALA A 9 12.80 -7.63 13.68
N GLN A 10 12.94 -6.39 14.15
CA GLN A 10 13.74 -5.36 13.50
C GLN A 10 15.23 -5.71 13.50
N GLN A 11 15.74 -6.22 14.62
CA GLN A 11 17.14 -6.64 14.73
C GLN A 11 17.47 -7.73 13.71
N LYS A 12 16.61 -8.74 13.57
CA LYS A 12 16.78 -9.81 12.56
C LYS A 12 16.86 -9.27 11.13
N VAL A 13 16.04 -8.27 10.80
CA VAL A 13 16.05 -7.62 9.47
C VAL A 13 17.37 -6.86 9.27
N VAL A 14 17.81 -6.09 10.26
CA VAL A 14 19.08 -5.33 10.20
C VAL A 14 20.27 -6.28 10.05
N ASP A 15 20.36 -7.32 10.87
CA ASP A 15 21.44 -8.31 10.83
C ASP A 15 21.48 -9.03 9.47
N PHE A 16 20.32 -9.33 8.91
CA PHE A 16 20.22 -9.97 7.60
C PHE A 16 20.71 -9.03 6.49
N ILE A 17 20.23 -7.79 6.45
CA ILE A 17 20.63 -6.82 5.43
C ILE A 17 22.13 -6.47 5.59
N SER A 18 22.66 -6.43 6.82
CA SER A 18 24.08 -6.20 7.06
C SER A 18 24.98 -7.29 6.47
N LYS A 19 24.50 -8.54 6.35
CA LYS A 19 25.25 -9.66 5.76
C LYS A 19 25.14 -9.71 4.23
N HIS A 20 23.98 -9.30 3.69
CA HIS A 20 23.68 -9.43 2.26
C HIS A 20 23.80 -8.12 1.48
N GLY A 21 23.94 -6.98 2.16
CA GLY A 21 24.04 -5.63 1.60
C GLY A 21 22.69 -5.06 1.16
N GLU A 22 22.05 -5.72 0.19
CA GLU A 22 20.81 -5.27 -0.43
C GLU A 22 19.83 -6.43 -0.56
N ILE A 23 18.54 -6.19 -0.29
CA ILE A 23 17.53 -7.24 -0.40
C ILE A 23 16.19 -6.74 -0.94
N GLU A 24 15.57 -7.51 -1.83
CA GLU A 24 14.21 -7.27 -2.30
C GLU A 24 13.15 -7.68 -1.27
N ALA A 25 12.00 -7.00 -1.30
CA ALA A 25 10.85 -7.31 -0.44
C ALA A 25 10.35 -8.76 -0.57
N THR A 26 10.47 -9.36 -1.76
CA THR A 26 10.14 -10.76 -2.06
C THR A 26 11.03 -11.73 -1.30
N HIS A 27 12.34 -11.47 -1.27
CA HIS A 27 13.32 -12.29 -0.57
C HIS A 27 13.20 -12.18 0.95
N LEU A 28 12.80 -11.01 1.49
CA LEU A 28 12.48 -10.86 2.92
C LEU A 28 11.34 -11.81 3.33
N LYS A 29 10.23 -11.81 2.57
CA LYS A 29 9.10 -12.71 2.83
C LYS A 29 9.48 -14.19 2.72
N ALA A 30 10.24 -14.56 1.69
CA ALA A 30 10.68 -15.93 1.47
C ALA A 30 11.55 -16.46 2.63
N ARG A 31 12.26 -15.58 3.34
CA ARG A 31 13.08 -15.90 4.52
C ARG A 31 12.31 -15.80 5.85
N GLY A 32 11.01 -15.54 5.81
CA GLY A 32 10.19 -15.36 7.02
C GLY A 32 10.52 -14.08 7.81
N LEU A 33 11.15 -13.11 7.17
CA LEU A 33 11.44 -11.80 7.77
C LEU A 33 10.22 -10.88 7.61
N ASP A 34 9.88 -10.14 8.66
CA ASP A 34 8.70 -9.28 8.67
C ASP A 34 8.92 -8.00 7.85
N VAL A 35 8.17 -7.89 6.76
CA VAL A 35 8.18 -6.71 5.87
C VAL A 35 7.67 -5.45 6.58
N ARG A 36 6.76 -5.58 7.55
CA ARG A 36 6.29 -4.45 8.36
C ARG A 36 7.43 -3.93 9.24
N ALA A 37 8.24 -4.81 9.82
CA ALA A 37 9.43 -4.42 10.58
C ALA A 37 10.44 -3.67 9.68
N ALA A 38 10.69 -4.16 8.46
CA ALA A 38 11.54 -3.48 7.48
C ALA A 38 11.02 -2.07 7.12
N ASN A 39 9.71 -1.93 6.89
CA ASN A 39 9.10 -0.63 6.61
C ASN A 39 9.17 0.34 7.80
N ASN A 40 9.07 -0.16 9.03
CA ASN A 40 9.25 0.66 10.23
C ASN A 40 10.70 1.13 10.38
N LEU A 41 11.69 0.32 10.00
CA LEU A 41 13.10 0.72 9.94
C LEU A 41 13.38 1.80 8.88
N VAL A 42 12.66 1.76 7.75
CA VAL A 42 12.71 2.83 6.75
C VAL A 42 12.15 4.13 7.31
N LYS A 43 11.02 4.08 8.03
CA LYS A 43 10.45 5.25 8.71
C LYS A 43 11.36 5.80 9.80
N ALA A 44 12.07 4.93 10.52
CA ALA A 44 13.08 5.30 11.51
C ALA A 44 14.37 5.86 10.87
N GLY A 45 14.50 5.80 9.54
CA GLY A 45 15.66 6.33 8.81
C GLY A 45 16.91 5.44 8.85
N LEU A 46 16.79 4.21 9.36
CA LEU A 46 17.87 3.22 9.43
C LEU A 46 18.06 2.47 8.10
N LEU A 47 16.97 2.23 7.38
CA LEU A 47 16.99 1.64 6.04
C LEU A 47 16.54 2.65 4.98
N THR A 48 17.02 2.47 3.76
CA THR A 48 16.46 3.09 2.56
C THR A 48 15.75 2.03 1.74
N ALA A 49 14.57 2.36 1.21
CA ALA A 49 13.84 1.51 0.27
C ALA A 49 13.79 2.20 -1.09
N THR A 50 14.31 1.55 -2.13
CA THR A 50 14.31 2.07 -3.50
C THR A 50 13.88 0.96 -4.44
N ASN A 51 12.79 1.17 -5.18
CA ASN A 51 12.21 0.18 -6.10
C ASN A 51 11.92 -1.18 -5.45
N GLY A 52 11.57 -1.22 -4.15
CA GLY A 52 11.33 -2.46 -3.42
C GLY A 52 12.58 -3.18 -2.91
N VAL A 53 13.76 -2.58 -3.12
CA VAL A 53 15.04 -3.05 -2.55
C VAL A 53 15.34 -2.26 -1.28
N TYR A 54 15.58 -2.97 -0.18
CA TYR A 54 16.00 -2.42 1.09
C TYR A 54 17.52 -2.44 1.21
N ARG A 55 18.09 -1.31 1.65
CA ARG A 55 19.54 -1.15 1.88
C ARG A 55 19.77 -0.48 3.23
N LEU A 56 20.85 -0.84 3.90
CA LEU A 56 21.27 -0.11 5.10
C LEU A 56 21.69 1.31 4.71
N ARG A 57 21.11 2.30 5.38
CA ARG A 57 21.58 3.66 5.22
C ARG A 57 22.95 3.72 5.86
N ALA A 58 23.98 4.03 5.08
CA ALA A 58 25.27 4.39 5.64
C ALA A 58 25.05 5.62 6.53
N VAL A 59 24.86 5.38 7.84
CA VAL A 59 24.99 6.44 8.82
C VAL A 59 26.41 6.91 8.62
N LYS A 60 26.58 8.13 8.13
CA LYS A 60 27.87 8.80 7.99
C LYS A 60 28.43 8.95 9.41
N THR A 61 28.96 7.85 9.93
CA THR A 61 29.81 7.81 11.10
C THR A 61 30.96 8.70 10.68
N GLN A 62 31.08 9.85 11.32
CA GLN A 62 32.32 10.59 11.22
C GLN A 62 33.45 9.61 11.60
N PRO A 63 34.47 9.44 10.75
CA PRO A 63 35.62 8.64 11.14
C PRO A 63 36.38 9.44 12.19
N LYS A 64 35.96 9.32 13.45
CA LYS A 64 36.86 9.60 14.57
C LYS A 64 37.55 8.28 14.88
N GLU A 65 38.81 8.26 14.51
CA GLU A 65 39.86 7.33 14.90
C GLU A 65 39.54 6.59 16.21
N ALA A 66 39.19 5.30 16.10
CA ALA A 66 39.36 4.36 17.18
C ALA A 66 39.41 2.93 16.63
N LYS A 67 40.60 2.34 16.81
CA LYS A 67 40.90 0.91 16.83
C LYS A 67 41.20 0.22 15.50
N ALA A 68 42.40 0.52 15.01
CA ALA A 68 43.38 -0.53 14.75
C ALA A 68 43.86 -1.15 16.08
N LYS A 69 44.22 -2.45 16.03
CA LYS A 69 44.51 -3.40 17.14
C LYS A 69 43.20 -4.02 17.70
N GLU A 70 42.87 -5.29 17.52
CA GLU A 70 43.69 -6.51 17.53
C GLU A 70 43.11 -7.56 16.57
N ALA A 71 43.93 -8.02 15.64
CA ALA A 71 43.83 -9.34 15.06
C ALA A 71 45.25 -9.90 15.00
N LYS A 72 45.62 -10.71 16.00
CA LYS A 72 46.60 -11.81 15.91
C LYS A 72 46.78 -12.39 17.30
N GLU A 73 46.00 -13.42 17.63
CA GLU A 73 46.61 -14.68 18.04
C GLU A 73 45.60 -15.82 17.88
N ALA A 74 45.92 -16.74 16.98
CA ALA A 74 45.30 -18.03 16.86
C ALA A 74 46.30 -19.06 17.38
N LYS A 75 45.92 -19.90 18.35
CA LYS A 75 46.13 -21.35 18.25
C LYS A 75 45.51 -22.16 19.40
N ALA A 76 44.83 -23.21 18.95
CA ALA A 76 44.90 -24.58 19.46
C ALA A 76 44.18 -24.97 20.77
N LYS A 77 43.03 -25.64 20.60
CA LYS A 77 42.72 -27.03 21.04
C LYS A 77 41.27 -27.33 20.61
N LYS A 78 40.99 -28.21 19.64
CA LYS A 78 40.85 -29.68 19.78
C LYS A 78 40.23 -30.07 21.13
N ASP A 79 38.96 -30.47 21.13
CA ASP A 79 38.57 -31.88 21.21
C ASP A 79 37.03 -32.08 21.11
N ALA A 80 36.69 -33.03 20.23
CA ALA A 80 35.58 -33.99 20.13
C ALA A 80 34.20 -33.83 20.84
N PRO A 81 33.15 -34.56 20.35
CA PRO A 81 31.73 -34.23 20.49
C PRO A 81 30.92 -35.17 21.41
N ALA A 82 29.74 -34.72 21.86
CA ALA A 82 28.63 -35.56 22.34
C ALA A 82 27.32 -34.85 22.00
N THR A 83 26.54 -35.30 21.02
CA THR A 83 25.48 -36.33 21.14
C THR A 83 24.45 -36.03 22.22
N VAL A 84 23.32 -35.42 21.85
CA VAL A 84 22.00 -35.88 22.31
C VAL A 84 20.92 -35.55 21.27
N LYS A 85 20.12 -36.56 20.94
CA LYS A 85 18.92 -36.54 20.10
C LYS A 85 17.68 -36.61 21.05
N PRO A 86 16.43 -36.81 20.56
CA PRO A 86 15.35 -35.84 20.52
C PRO A 86 14.19 -36.12 21.51
N ALA A 87 13.34 -35.13 21.77
CA ALA A 87 11.98 -35.28 22.32
C ALA A 87 11.24 -33.93 22.17
N GLU A 88 9.93 -33.80 22.12
CA GLU A 88 8.76 -34.63 21.83
C GLU A 88 7.57 -33.63 21.91
N LYS A 89 6.50 -33.87 21.13
CA LYS A 89 5.10 -33.37 21.24
C LYS A 89 4.78 -32.01 21.89
N ALA A 90 3.91 -31.23 21.22
CA ALA A 90 2.45 -31.23 21.52
C ALA A 90 1.71 -30.12 20.75
N ALA A 91 0.64 -30.50 20.04
CA ALA A 91 -0.59 -29.70 19.86
C ALA A 91 -1.53 -29.94 21.07
N PRO A 92 -2.73 -29.35 21.26
CA PRO A 92 -3.56 -28.54 20.34
C PRO A 92 -4.37 -27.35 20.97
N ALA A 93 -5.13 -26.65 20.10
CA ALA A 93 -6.48 -26.06 20.25
C ALA A 93 -6.88 -25.09 21.39
N ALA A 94 -7.48 -23.94 21.01
CA ALA A 94 -8.68 -23.30 21.60
C ALA A 94 -8.93 -21.96 20.85
N VAL A 95 -9.96 -21.83 19.99
CA VAL A 95 -11.34 -21.36 20.26
C VAL A 95 -11.42 -20.04 21.02
N THR A 96 -11.88 -18.97 20.34
CA THR A 96 -12.74 -17.92 20.92
C THR A 96 -13.35 -17.05 19.84
N GLU A 97 -14.66 -17.25 19.60
CA GLU A 97 -15.57 -16.19 19.16
C GLU A 97 -15.74 -15.17 20.30
N PRO A 98 -16.14 -13.93 20.01
CA PRO A 98 -17.53 -13.61 20.33
C PRO A 98 -18.23 -12.69 19.31
N ALA A 99 -19.53 -12.93 19.18
CA ALA A 99 -20.52 -12.01 18.66
C ALA A 99 -20.72 -10.80 19.60
N THR A 100 -21.00 -9.63 19.04
CA THR A 100 -21.81 -8.61 19.71
C THR A 100 -22.52 -7.68 18.72
N THR A 101 -23.82 -7.60 18.95
CA THR A 101 -24.92 -6.77 18.43
C THR A 101 -24.85 -5.28 18.78
N THR A 102 -25.45 -4.41 17.96
CA THR A 102 -26.34 -3.23 18.25
C THR A 102 -26.37 -2.34 16.99
N ASP A 103 -27.46 -2.11 16.27
CA ASP A 103 -28.79 -1.53 16.55
C ASP A 103 -28.80 -0.02 16.86
N ALA A 104 -29.56 0.69 16.00
CA ALA A 104 -30.13 2.04 16.08
C ALA A 104 -29.25 3.27 16.35
N SER A 105 -29.37 4.30 15.49
CA SER A 105 -30.12 5.53 15.85
C SER A 105 -29.95 6.66 14.83
N VAL A 106 -31.09 7.03 14.25
CA VAL A 106 -31.57 8.33 13.74
C VAL A 106 -30.72 9.57 14.04
N ALA A 107 -30.43 10.38 13.00
CA ALA A 107 -30.77 11.81 12.94
C ALA A 107 -30.26 12.48 11.64
N GLU A 108 -31.19 12.74 10.71
CA GLU A 108 -31.22 13.98 9.91
C GLU A 108 -31.64 15.16 10.85
N PRO A 109 -31.46 16.47 10.52
CA PRO A 109 -31.69 17.02 9.19
C PRO A 109 -30.86 18.26 8.74
N SER A 110 -31.13 18.66 7.50
CA SER A 110 -31.31 20.05 7.04
C SER A 110 -30.13 20.87 6.47
N LYS A 111 -30.18 20.94 5.13
CA LYS A 111 -30.43 22.15 4.31
C LYS A 111 -29.41 23.30 4.21
N ALA A 112 -29.19 23.58 2.92
CA ALA A 112 -29.17 24.89 2.25
C ALA A 112 -27.82 25.60 2.07
N GLY A 113 -27.53 25.92 0.80
CA GLY A 113 -26.46 26.84 0.43
C GLY A 113 -25.97 26.71 -1.01
N LYS A 114 -26.85 26.86 -2.01
CA LYS A 114 -26.42 27.24 -3.36
C LYS A 114 -25.96 28.71 -3.32
N ALA A 115 -24.82 29.03 -3.93
CA ALA A 115 -24.66 30.25 -4.72
C ALA A 115 -23.35 30.24 -5.52
N ALA A 116 -23.44 30.77 -6.72
CA ALA A 116 -22.43 30.77 -7.75
C ALA A 116 -21.49 31.99 -7.68
N LYS A 117 -20.33 31.82 -8.32
CA LYS A 117 -19.56 32.78 -9.14
C LYS A 117 -19.21 34.19 -8.61
N ALA A 118 -17.89 34.44 -8.71
CA ALA A 118 -17.21 35.58 -9.36
C ALA A 118 -16.54 36.65 -8.47
N GLY A 119 -15.30 37.00 -8.87
CA GLY A 119 -14.62 38.27 -8.57
C GLY A 119 -13.55 38.18 -7.47
N LYS A 120 -12.27 37.91 -7.75
CA LYS A 120 -11.22 38.76 -8.35
C LYS A 120 -10.48 39.65 -7.31
N ALA A 121 -9.16 39.40 -7.23
CA ALA A 121 -8.06 40.26 -6.74
C ALA A 121 -8.07 40.60 -5.23
N ALA A 122 -6.97 40.63 -4.49
CA ALA A 122 -5.54 40.44 -4.71
C ALA A 122 -4.90 40.26 -3.31
N LYS A 123 -3.77 39.56 -3.21
CA LYS A 123 -2.49 40.12 -2.74
C LYS A 123 -1.44 39.00 -2.73
N ALA A 124 -0.39 39.25 -3.49
CA ALA A 124 0.79 38.42 -3.57
C ALA A 124 1.56 38.45 -2.25
N GLU A 125 1.95 37.29 -1.74
CA GLU A 125 3.17 37.15 -0.96
C GLU A 125 3.85 35.85 -1.37
N ALA A 126 5.01 36.03 -1.99
CA ALA A 126 5.81 34.99 -2.61
C ALA A 126 6.46 34.12 -1.53
N THR A 127 6.09 32.85 -1.50
CA THR A 127 6.93 31.78 -0.93
C THR A 127 7.37 30.88 -2.07
N ALA A 128 8.68 30.87 -2.29
CA ALA A 128 9.39 30.15 -3.33
C ALA A 128 9.01 28.66 -3.33
N LYS A 129 8.19 28.25 -4.29
CA LYS A 129 7.97 26.84 -4.60
C LYS A 129 9.14 26.36 -5.45
N ALA A 130 9.94 25.49 -4.84
CA ALA A 130 10.96 24.70 -5.52
C ALA A 130 10.35 24.01 -6.76
N ASP A 131 10.99 24.25 -7.90
CA ASP A 131 10.68 23.70 -9.21
C ASP A 131 10.77 22.18 -9.14
N LYS A 132 9.61 21.52 -9.06
CA LYS A 132 9.51 20.07 -9.06
C LYS A 132 9.54 19.64 -10.53
N PRO A 133 10.54 18.88 -10.99
CA PRO A 133 10.63 18.52 -12.40
C PRO A 133 9.38 17.77 -12.84
N ALA A 134 8.79 18.23 -13.94
CA ALA A 134 7.62 17.62 -14.56
C ALA A 134 7.90 16.12 -14.81
N ARG A 135 7.11 15.27 -14.15
CA ARG A 135 7.22 13.81 -14.31
C ARG A 135 6.89 13.48 -15.77
N PRO A 136 7.74 12.75 -16.50
CA PRO A 136 7.44 12.35 -17.87
C PRO A 136 6.18 11.49 -17.87
N GLU A 137 5.13 11.96 -18.55
CA GLU A 137 3.92 11.19 -18.82
C GLU A 137 4.28 10.05 -19.75
N LYS A 138 4.43 8.84 -19.20
CA LYS A 138 4.54 7.64 -20.02
C LYS A 138 3.19 7.44 -20.72
N PRO A 139 3.16 7.26 -22.05
CA PRO A 139 1.92 6.97 -22.75
C PRO A 139 1.32 5.69 -22.19
N ALA A 140 0.08 5.78 -21.72
CA ALA A 140 -0.69 4.67 -21.23
C ALA A 140 -1.10 3.77 -22.41
N ILE A 141 -0.17 2.95 -22.89
CA ILE A 141 -0.43 1.95 -23.92
C ILE A 141 -1.21 0.80 -23.26
N ASN A 142 -2.37 0.47 -23.82
CA ASN A 142 -3.13 -0.71 -23.42
C ASN A 142 -2.66 -1.89 -24.27
N PRO A 143 -1.94 -2.88 -23.70
CA PRO A 143 -1.36 -3.96 -24.49
C PRO A 143 -2.39 -4.97 -25.00
N THR A 144 -3.60 -4.96 -24.44
CA THR A 144 -4.61 -5.99 -24.69
C THR A 144 -5.68 -5.61 -25.69
N GLU A 145 -5.73 -4.34 -26.16
CA GLU A 145 -6.78 -3.79 -27.05
C GLU A 145 -8.22 -4.06 -26.58
N ARG A 146 -8.38 -4.45 -25.30
CA ARG A 146 -9.64 -4.82 -24.66
C ARG A 146 -9.87 -3.96 -23.43
N CYS A 147 -11.14 -3.82 -23.07
CA CYS A 147 -11.54 -3.12 -21.85
C CYS A 147 -10.98 -3.80 -20.60
N LEU A 148 -10.19 -3.04 -19.84
CA LEU A 148 -9.70 -3.46 -18.53
C LEU A 148 -10.82 -3.57 -17.47
N CYS A 149 -12.05 -3.18 -17.82
CA CYS A 149 -13.24 -3.44 -17.02
C CYS A 149 -13.74 -4.89 -17.09
N GLY A 150 -13.22 -5.70 -18.04
CA GLY A 150 -13.61 -7.10 -18.20
C GLY A 150 -14.82 -7.36 -19.10
N CYS A 151 -15.44 -6.33 -19.69
CA CYS A 151 -16.59 -6.50 -20.60
C CYS A 151 -16.24 -7.12 -21.96
N GLY A 152 -14.96 -7.26 -22.29
CA GLY A 152 -14.51 -7.78 -23.59
C GLY A 152 -14.62 -6.81 -24.77
N ALA A 153 -15.11 -5.57 -24.58
CA ALA A 153 -15.19 -4.58 -25.65
C ALA A 153 -13.79 -4.22 -26.20
N GLU A 154 -13.70 -4.11 -27.52
CA GLU A 154 -12.49 -3.67 -28.22
C GLU A 154 -12.28 -2.17 -28.05
N ILE A 155 -11.06 -1.76 -27.73
CA ILE A 155 -10.70 -0.37 -27.49
C ILE A 155 -9.41 -0.06 -28.23
N GLY A 156 -9.38 1.11 -28.87
CA GLY A 156 -8.16 1.62 -29.48
C GLY A 156 -6.96 1.69 -28.52
N PRO A 157 -5.73 1.62 -29.06
CA PRO A 157 -4.49 1.38 -28.31
C PRO A 157 -4.14 2.44 -27.25
N LYS A 158 -4.78 3.63 -27.34
CA LYS A 158 -4.55 4.78 -26.47
C LYS A 158 -5.48 4.83 -25.25
N ARG A 159 -6.52 3.99 -25.19
CA ARG A 159 -7.53 4.01 -24.12
C ARG A 159 -7.53 2.70 -23.32
N ARG A 160 -7.79 2.81 -22.02
CA ARG A 160 -7.85 1.67 -21.07
C ARG A 160 -9.26 1.10 -20.89
N PHE A 161 -10.27 1.94 -21.08
CA PHE A 161 -11.67 1.63 -20.90
C PHE A 161 -12.47 2.09 -22.12
N SER A 162 -13.52 1.35 -22.46
CA SER A 162 -14.49 1.80 -23.45
C SER A 162 -15.22 3.01 -22.88
N ILE A 163 -15.80 3.82 -23.75
CA ILE A 163 -16.59 4.98 -23.34
C ILE A 163 -17.75 4.46 -22.46
N GLY A 164 -17.87 4.98 -21.23
CA GLY A 164 -18.84 4.52 -20.24
C GLY A 164 -18.34 3.44 -19.26
N HIS A 165 -17.26 2.72 -19.55
CA HIS A 165 -16.76 1.62 -18.71
C HIS A 165 -15.59 2.05 -17.79
N ASP A 166 -15.51 3.35 -17.51
CA ASP A 166 -14.42 3.94 -16.74
C ASP A 166 -14.45 3.43 -15.28
N ALA A 167 -13.26 3.16 -14.72
CA ALA A 167 -13.07 2.92 -13.30
C ALA A 167 -13.73 4.01 -12.43
N LYS A 168 -13.89 5.23 -12.96
CA LYS A 168 -14.62 6.33 -12.33
C LYS A 168 -16.11 6.03 -12.13
N LEU A 169 -16.79 5.44 -13.10
CA LEU A 169 -18.21 5.07 -12.98
C LEU A 169 -18.36 3.96 -11.93
N HIS A 170 -17.56 2.91 -12.02
CA HIS A 170 -17.59 1.82 -11.03
C HIS A 170 -17.32 2.33 -9.61
N SER A 171 -16.30 3.20 -9.44
CA SER A 171 -15.99 3.83 -8.14
C SER A 171 -17.10 4.74 -7.64
N LEU A 172 -17.87 5.36 -8.55
CA LEU A 172 -19.00 6.22 -8.21
C LEU A 172 -20.21 5.38 -7.79
N VAL A 173 -20.56 4.32 -8.52
CA VAL A 173 -21.61 3.35 -8.16
C VAL A 173 -21.32 2.72 -6.80
N LEU A 174 -20.09 2.27 -6.55
CA LEU A 174 -19.70 1.73 -5.23
C LEU A 174 -19.77 2.77 -4.12
N ARG A 175 -19.54 4.07 -4.41
CA ARG A 175 -19.70 5.13 -3.41
C ARG A 175 -21.17 5.39 -3.10
N VAL A 176 -22.05 5.34 -4.09
CA VAL A 176 -23.51 5.45 -3.88
C VAL A 176 -24.01 4.27 -3.04
N HIS A 177 -23.62 3.04 -3.38
CA HIS A 177 -23.94 1.86 -2.56
C HIS A 177 -23.45 1.97 -1.11
N ARG A 178 -22.29 2.61 -0.88
CA ARG A 178 -21.74 2.88 0.47
C ARG A 178 -22.38 4.08 1.17
N GLY A 179 -23.39 4.74 0.58
CA GLY A 179 -24.01 5.95 1.12
C GLY A 179 -23.12 7.19 1.13
N LYS A 180 -22.02 7.19 0.36
CA LYS A 180 -21.04 8.30 0.30
C LYS A 180 -21.27 9.26 -0.85
N ALA A 181 -22.20 8.94 -1.75
CA ALA A 181 -22.60 9.76 -2.89
C ALA A 181 -24.10 9.58 -3.13
N LYS A 182 -24.72 10.53 -3.82
CA LYS A 182 -26.13 10.46 -4.21
C LYS A 182 -26.27 9.72 -5.53
N ALA A 183 -27.39 9.02 -5.72
CA ALA A 183 -27.70 8.32 -6.97
C ALA A 183 -27.76 9.29 -8.17
N ASP A 184 -28.11 10.56 -7.94
CA ASP A 184 -28.17 11.60 -8.96
C ASP A 184 -26.81 11.96 -9.60
N GLU A 185 -25.69 11.57 -8.97
CA GLU A 185 -24.36 11.80 -9.55
C GLU A 185 -23.99 10.76 -10.63
N ILE A 186 -24.78 9.69 -10.77
CA ILE A 186 -24.55 8.66 -11.78
C ILE A 186 -25.03 9.20 -13.13
N PRO A 187 -24.18 9.20 -14.17
CA PRO A 187 -24.60 9.55 -15.51
C PRO A 187 -25.77 8.67 -15.96
N THR A 188 -26.92 9.28 -16.24
CA THR A 188 -28.15 8.63 -16.71
C THR A 188 -28.19 8.46 -18.23
N GLU A 189 -27.02 8.46 -18.88
CA GLU A 189 -26.96 8.17 -20.31
C GLU A 189 -27.40 6.72 -20.58
N PRO A 190 -28.18 6.47 -21.64
CA PRO A 190 -28.77 5.14 -21.90
C PRO A 190 -27.70 4.05 -22.06
N THR A 191 -26.56 4.38 -22.67
CA THR A 191 -25.39 3.50 -22.81
C THR A 191 -24.80 3.09 -21.47
N THR A 192 -24.80 4.01 -20.50
CA THR A 192 -24.30 3.75 -19.15
C THR A 192 -25.24 2.84 -18.38
N LEU A 193 -26.56 3.07 -18.48
CA LEU A 193 -27.55 2.22 -17.82
C LEU A 193 -27.57 0.79 -18.38
N GLU A 194 -27.45 0.64 -19.70
CA GLU A 194 -27.37 -0.69 -20.35
C GLU A 194 -26.10 -1.44 -19.94
N TYR A 195 -24.97 -0.74 -19.84
CA TYR A 195 -23.74 -1.32 -19.29
C TYR A 195 -23.92 -1.75 -17.84
N LEU A 196 -24.53 -0.91 -17.00
CA LEU A 196 -24.76 -1.22 -15.59
C LEU A 196 -25.64 -2.47 -15.40
N LYS A 197 -26.61 -2.72 -16.30
CA LYS A 197 -27.44 -3.94 -16.29
C LYS A 197 -26.67 -5.21 -16.69
N THR A 198 -25.65 -5.08 -17.54
CA THR A 198 -24.90 -6.21 -18.10
C THR A 198 -23.57 -6.46 -17.39
N ALA A 199 -23.18 -5.58 -16.47
CA ALA A 199 -21.90 -5.64 -15.79
C ALA A 199 -21.82 -6.84 -14.81
N PRO A 200 -20.80 -7.71 -14.91
CA PRO A 200 -20.68 -8.91 -14.07
C PRO A 200 -20.37 -8.62 -12.61
N TRP A 201 -19.94 -7.39 -12.29
CA TRP A 201 -19.70 -6.93 -10.92
C TRP A 201 -20.95 -6.28 -10.30
N MET A 202 -22.02 -6.09 -11.08
CA MET A 202 -23.25 -5.49 -10.60
C MET A 202 -24.11 -6.54 -9.91
N THR A 203 -24.27 -6.40 -8.59
CA THR A 203 -25.18 -7.24 -7.81
C THR A 203 -26.54 -6.56 -7.66
N ASP A 204 -27.58 -7.34 -7.36
CA ASP A 204 -28.95 -6.84 -7.15
C ASP A 204 -29.02 -5.76 -6.05
N GLU A 205 -28.18 -5.88 -5.03
CA GLU A 205 -28.06 -4.89 -3.94
C GLU A 205 -27.52 -3.55 -4.45
N ILE A 206 -26.50 -3.59 -5.31
CA ILE A 206 -25.92 -2.39 -5.90
C ILE A 206 -26.92 -1.76 -6.87
N ALA A 207 -27.60 -2.56 -7.70
CA ALA A 207 -28.63 -2.07 -8.63
C ALA A 207 -29.77 -1.37 -7.89
N LYS A 208 -30.25 -1.97 -6.79
CA LYS A 208 -31.29 -1.37 -5.94
C LYS A 208 -30.83 -0.05 -5.31
N ALA A 209 -29.58 0.03 -4.85
CA ALA A 209 -29.02 1.25 -4.24
C ALA A 209 -28.95 2.44 -5.20
N ILE A 210 -28.91 2.19 -6.51
CA ILE A 210 -28.86 3.23 -7.55
C ILE A 210 -30.18 3.38 -8.31
N ASN A 211 -31.26 2.72 -7.85
CA ASN A 211 -32.59 2.72 -8.46
C ASN A 211 -32.63 2.21 -9.91
N LEU A 212 -31.92 1.12 -10.21
CA LEU A 212 -31.88 0.49 -11.54
C LEU A 212 -32.76 -0.75 -11.66
#